data_AF-A0A931LYN7-F1
#
_entry.id   AF-A0A931LYN7-F1
#
_cell.length_a   1.000
_cell.length_b   1.000
_cell.length_c   1.000
_cell.angle_alpha   90.00
_cell.angle_beta   90.00
_cell.angle_gamma   90.00
#
_symmetry.space_group_name_H-M   'P 1'
#
loop_
_entity.id
_entity.type
_entity.pdbx_description
1 polymer ?
#
loop_
_entity_poly.entity_id
_entity_poly.type
_entity_poly.pdbx_seq_one_letter_code
_entity_poly.pdbx_strand_id
1 'polypeptide(L)' 'MAMKWDKVQIADPKHEFAHGMVYRAKVPGGWLITVFWFIGNPGGPAICFYPDPEHTWDGGTLDMPEHLPT' A
#
# COMPACT_ATOMS: atom_id res chain seq x y z
N MET A 1 0.46 16.99 3.88
CA MET A 1 1.15 15.79 3.36
C MET A 1 0.16 14.64 3.45
N ALA A 2 -0.25 14.06 2.32
CA ALA A 2 -1.28 13.01 2.29
C ALA A 2 -0.69 11.72 1.72
N MET A 3 -0.96 10.60 2.38
CA MET A 3 -0.53 9.28 1.91
C MET A 3 -1.44 8.82 0.77
N LYS A 4 -0.85 8.48 -0.38
CA LYS A 4 -1.59 7.98 -1.54
C LYS A 4 -1.69 6.46 -1.50
N TRP A 5 -2.91 5.94 -1.63
CA TRP A 5 -3.22 4.51 -1.65
C TRP A 5 -3.73 4.09 -3.02
N ASP A 6 -3.10 3.09 -3.62
CA ASP A 6 -3.49 2.48 -4.88
C ASP A 6 -4.16 1.14 -4.63
N LYS A 7 -5.30 0.88 -5.28
CA LYS A 7 -5.97 -0.43 -5.23
C LYS A 7 -5.11 -1.46 -5.97
N VAL A 8 -4.82 -2.58 -5.32
CA VAL A 8 -4.11 -3.69 -5.94
C VAL A 8 -5.13 -4.56 -6.68
N GLN A 9 -4.90 -4.77 -7.98
CA GLN A 9 -5.68 -5.74 -8.74
C GLN A 9 -5.32 -7.14 -8.26
N ILE A 10 -6.27 -7.79 -7.60
CA ILE A 10 -6.18 -9.21 -7.29
C ILE A 10 -6.60 -9.92 -8.58
N ALA A 11 -5.74 -10.80 -9.10
CA ALA A 11 -6.09 -11.63 -10.25
C ALA A 11 -7.41 -12.36 -9.97
N ASP A 12 -8.19 -12.59 -11.03
CA ASP A 12 -9.56 -13.09 -10.96
C ASP A 12 -9.70 -14.18 -9.89
N PRO A 13 -10.44 -13.93 -8.79
CA PRO A 13 -10.45 -14.84 -7.67
C PRO A 13 -11.01 -16.18 -8.13
N LYS A 14 -10.16 -17.21 -8.24
CA LYS A 14 -10.63 -18.59 -8.46
C LYS A 14 -11.47 -19.12 -7.29
N HIS A 15 -11.52 -18.39 -6.18
CA HIS A 15 -12.29 -18.68 -4.98
C HIS A 15 -12.96 -17.38 -4.50
N GLU A 16 -14.12 -17.52 -3.86
CA GLU A 16 -15.09 -16.50 -3.41
C GLU A 16 -14.56 -15.41 -2.42
N PHE A 17 -13.27 -15.08 -2.44
CA PHE A 17 -12.72 -13.88 -1.81
C PHE A 17 -13.14 -12.57 -2.53
N ALA A 18 -14.30 -12.59 -3.21
CA ALA A 18 -14.88 -11.48 -3.97
C ALA A 18 -15.21 -10.24 -3.11
N HIS A 19 -15.07 -10.34 -1.78
CA HIS A 19 -15.38 -9.29 -0.81
C HIS A 19 -14.14 -8.68 -0.14
N GLY A 20 -12.93 -8.99 -0.63
CA GLY A 20 -11.68 -8.39 -0.15
C GLY A 20 -11.21 -7.25 -1.05
N MET A 21 -10.80 -6.13 -0.46
CA MET A 21 -10.04 -5.08 -1.14
C MET A 21 -8.64 -4.99 -0.56
N VAL A 22 -7.64 -5.00 -1.44
CA VAL A 22 -6.24 -4.78 -1.09
C VAL A 22 -5.83 -3.41 -1.62
N TYR A 23 -5.22 -2.61 -0.76
CA TYR A 23 -4.60 -1.35 -1.14
C TYR A 23 -3.12 -1.36 -0.78
N ARG A 24 -2.33 -0.59 -1.51
CA ARG A 24 -0.95 -0.31 -1.16
C ARG A 24 -0.66 1.18 -1.15
N ALA A 25 0.11 1.65 -0.19
CA ALA A 25 0.69 2.98 -0.20
C ALA A 25 2.20 2.86 -0.33
N LYS A 26 2.77 3.78 -1.09
CA LYS A 26 4.21 3.88 -1.20
C LYS A 26 4.80 4.54 0.07
N VAL A 27 5.81 3.94 0.73
CA VAL A 27 6.56 4.49 1.89
C VAL A 27 8.09 4.34 1.68
N PRO A 28 8.98 5.10 2.35
CA PRO A 28 10.42 4.91 2.16
C PRO A 28 10.83 3.45 2.42
N GLY A 29 11.50 2.84 1.44
CA GLY A 29 12.00 1.46 1.52
C GLY A 29 11.00 0.35 1.22
N GLY A 30 9.74 0.65 0.89
CA GLY A 30 8.76 -0.39 0.54
C GLY A 30 7.30 0.07 0.55
N TRP A 31 6.38 -0.87 0.56
CA TRP A 31 4.95 -0.58 0.55
C TRP A 31 4.32 -0.89 1.89
N LEU A 32 3.38 -0.03 2.31
CA LEU A 32 2.35 -0.45 3.25
C LEU A 32 1.25 -1.13 2.46
N ILE A 33 0.93 -2.37 2.79
CA ILE A 33 -0.17 -3.12 2.20
C ILE A 33 -1.25 -3.24 3.25
N THR A 34 -2.49 -2.96 2.86
CA THR A 34 -3.65 -3.13 3.73
C THR A 34 -4.73 -3.96 3.04
N VAL A 35 -5.41 -4.78 3.83
CA VAL A 35 -6.49 -5.66 3.37
C VAL A 35 -7.75 -5.37 4.19
N PHE A 36 -8.83 -5.08 3.48
CA PHE A 36 -10.16 -4.85 4.03
C PHE A 36 -11.13 -5.90 3.49
N TRP A 37 -12.04 -6.35 4.34
CA TRP A 37 -13.09 -7.31 3.99
C TRP A 37 -14.45 -6.66 4.24
N PHE A 38 -15.36 -6.70 3.27
CA PHE A 38 -16.67 -6.04 3.37
C PHE A 38 -17.69 -6.77 4.23
N ILE A 39 -17.50 -8.08 4.46
CA ILE A 39 -18.49 -8.91 5.15
C ILE A 39 -17.77 -9.79 6.17
N GLY A 40 -18.18 -9.69 7.44
CA GLY A 40 -17.90 -10.70 8.45
C GLY A 40 -16.44 -10.88 8.87
N ASN A 41 -15.63 -9.82 8.89
CA ASN A 41 -14.26 -9.93 9.42
C ASN A 41 -14.21 -9.56 10.91
N PRO A 42 -14.24 -10.54 11.83
CA PRO A 42 -14.11 -10.28 13.26
C PRO A 42 -12.74 -9.70 13.66
N GLY A 43 -11.73 -9.80 12.79
CA GLY A 43 -10.35 -9.35 13.07
C GLY A 43 -10.01 -7.93 12.62
N GLY A 44 -10.92 -7.23 11.92
CA GLY A 44 -10.66 -5.88 11.42
C GLY A 44 -9.60 -5.83 10.29
N PRO A 45 -9.28 -4.62 9.79
CA PRO A 45 -8.33 -4.46 8.69
C PRO A 45 -6.92 -4.91 9.08
N ALA A 46 -6.25 -5.61 8.16
CA ALA A 46 -4.85 -5.98 8.33
C ALA A 46 -3.94 -4.98 7.62
N ILE A 47 -2.76 -4.73 8.19
CA ILE A 47 -1.70 -3.93 7.57
C ILE A 47 -0.37 -4.66 7.73
N CYS A 48 0.46 -4.66 6.68
CA CYS A 48 1.83 -5.14 6.73
C CYS A 48 2.77 -4.25 5.91
N PHE A 49 4.04 -4.25 6.28
CA PHE A 49 5.10 -3.65 5.49
C PHE A 49 5.68 -4.70 4.54
N TYR A 50 5.78 -4.36 3.26
CA TYR A 50 6.41 -5.17 2.23
C TYR A 50 7.65 -4.42 1.73
N PRO A 51 8.87 -4.92 2.02
CA PRO A 51 10.10 -4.23 1.62
C PRO A 51 10.18 -4.15 0.09
N ASP A 52 10.92 -3.18 -0.43
CA ASP A 52 11.30 -3.17 -1.84
C ASP A 52 12.42 -4.19 -2.11
N PRO A 53 12.12 -5.38 -2.68
CA PRO A 53 13.10 -6.46 -2.79
C PRO A 53 14.23 -6.13 -3.76
N GLU A 54 13.94 -5.33 -4.78
CA GLU A 54 14.93 -4.92 -5.78
C GLU A 54 15.68 -3.64 -5.34
N HIS A 55 15.33 -3.07 -4.18
CA HIS A 55 15.88 -1.82 -3.65
C HIS A 55 15.92 -0.68 -4.69
N THR A 56 15.02 -0.72 -5.67
CA THR A 56 14.91 0.28 -6.75
C THR A 56 14.35 1.62 -6.28
N TRP A 57 13.84 1.66 -5.06
CA TRP A 57 13.29 2.84 -4.44
C TRP A 57 14.37 3.75 -3.84
N ASP A 58 14.41 4.98 -4.33
CA ASP A 58 15.20 6.10 -3.83
C ASP A 58 14.70 6.73 -2.50
N GLY A 59 13.71 6.15 -1.82
CA GLY A 59 13.08 6.72 -0.62
C GLY A 59 12.09 7.86 -0.89
N GLY A 60 11.85 8.24 -2.14
CA GLY A 60 10.90 9.29 -2.51
C GLY A 60 9.45 8.87 -2.24
N THR A 61 8.87 9.41 -1.17
CA THR A 61 7.41 9.39 -0.92
C THR A 61 6.84 10.75 -0.60
N LEU A 62 7.73 11.70 -0.42
CA LEU A 62 7.44 13.06 -0.06
C LEU A 62 7.95 13.87 -1.24
N ASP A 63 7.04 14.56 -1.93
CA ASP A 63 7.42 15.73 -2.72
C ASP A 63 8.04 16.71 -1.70
N MET A 64 9.35 16.61 -1.49
CA MET A 64 10.08 17.62 -0.75
C MET A 64 10.04 18.86 -1.64
N PRO A 65 9.50 20.00 -1.17
CA PRO A 65 9.55 21.22 -1.94
C PRO A 65 11.02 21.52 -2.22
N GLU A 66 11.28 21.75 -3.50
CA GLU A 66 12.56 22.04 -4.11
C GLU A 66 13.34 23.08 -3.28
N HIS A 67 14.64 22.81 -3.12
CA HIS A 67 15.66 23.62 -2.45
C HIS A 67 15.28 25.08 -2.12
N LEU A 68 15.28 25.42 -0.82
CA LEU A 68 15.65 26.77 -0.42
C LEU A 68 17.18 26.91 -0.62
N PRO A 69 17.67 27.85 -1.45
CA PRO A 69 19.08 28.09 -1.57
C PRO A 69 19.60 28.75 -0.27
N THR A 70 20.69 28.20 0.27
CA THR A 70 21.55 28.88 1.26
C THR A 70 22.54 29.80 0.57
#